data_AF-A0A1Z4JMB4-F1
#
_entry.id   AF-A0A1Z4JMB4-F1
#
_cell.length_a   1.000
_cell.length_b   1.000
_cell.length_c   1.000
_cell.angle_alpha   90.00
_cell.angle_beta   90.00
_cell.angle_gamma   90.00
#
_symmetry.space_group_name_H-M   'P 1'
#
loop_
_entity.id
_entity.type
_entity.pdbx_description
1 polymer ?
#
loop_
_entity_poly.entity_id
_entity_poly.type
_entity_poly.pdbx_seq_one_letter_code
_entity_poly.pdbx_strand_id
1 'polypeptide(L)'
;MNLLLVLLTIGAIAYFFLSHHNRQIQTVRDSDVVVVEGAIDRYPNLPLGNFAVPNRFRSPDRVQVVFPMLTDAGDVEYLYSWHSLRAVTPMTLSRDHRQNKVRVMAELAPLIKEHLRLELDRVALENQLTKIQKLAELVAVSDLYASQLGTYERAIDETEKLICKVEELSRIYVRMVKEALIGTRIAEFNPDLLLDLHVPLDEQYTRVKSEYQFMKDSAQAYYDLLKESQGATDLTS
;
A
#
# COMPACT_ATOMS: atom_id res chain seq x y z
N MET A 1 -3.44 12.32 58.69
CA MET A 1 -2.19 11.85 58.07
C MET A 1 -2.43 10.84 56.94
N ASN A 2 -3.37 9.89 57.07
CA ASN A 2 -3.64 8.87 56.03
C ASN A 2 -4.20 9.40 54.70
N LEU A 3 -5.04 10.44 54.70
CA LEU A 3 -5.68 10.95 53.47
C LEU A 3 -4.69 11.63 52.51
N LEU A 4 -3.66 12.29 53.05
CA LEU A 4 -2.61 12.95 52.28
C LEU A 4 -1.65 11.93 51.64
N LEU A 5 -1.35 10.84 52.37
CA LEU A 5 -0.62 9.69 51.84
C LEU A 5 -1.38 8.97 50.73
N VAL A 6 -2.70 8.81 50.86
CA VAL A 6 -3.56 8.22 49.80
C VAL A 6 -3.62 9.13 48.56
N LEU A 7 -3.71 10.44 48.72
CA LEU A 7 -3.67 11.37 47.58
C LEU A 7 -2.30 11.36 46.89
N LEU A 8 -1.20 11.27 47.64
CA LEU A 8 0.15 11.17 47.07
C LEU A 8 0.36 9.85 46.33
N THR A 9 -0.16 8.73 46.84
CA THR A 9 -0.04 7.43 46.15
C THR A 9 -0.88 7.39 44.88
N ILE A 10 -2.11 7.91 44.91
CA ILE A 10 -2.96 8.05 43.71
C ILE A 10 -2.28 8.96 42.67
N GLY A 11 -1.73 10.10 43.11
CA GLY A 11 -1.00 11.03 42.24
C GLY A 11 0.24 10.38 41.62
N ALA A 12 1.02 9.62 42.40
CA ALA A 12 2.18 8.88 41.92
C ALA A 12 1.78 7.80 40.90
N ILE A 13 0.74 7.01 41.18
CA ILE A 13 0.22 6.00 40.27
C ILE A 13 -0.23 6.64 38.95
N ALA A 14 -1.04 7.71 39.02
CA ALA A 14 -1.49 8.43 37.83
C ALA A 14 -0.31 8.98 37.01
N TYR A 15 0.70 9.54 37.66
CA TYR A 15 1.92 10.03 37.00
C TYR A 15 2.69 8.90 36.31
N PHE A 16 2.87 7.75 36.98
CA PHE A 16 3.55 6.59 36.39
C PHE A 16 2.80 6.06 35.16
N PHE A 17 1.48 5.96 35.23
CA PHE A 17 0.65 5.54 34.09
C PHE A 17 0.78 6.52 32.91
N LEU A 18 0.68 7.83 33.17
CA LEU A 18 0.82 8.85 32.12
C LEU A 18 2.22 8.82 31.48
N SER A 19 3.26 8.71 32.32
CA SER A 19 4.66 8.69 31.87
C SER A 19 4.97 7.44 31.05
N HIS A 20 4.50 6.27 31.49
CA HIS A 20 4.64 5.02 30.74
C HIS A 20 3.93 5.10 29.39
N HIS A 21 2.71 5.64 29.37
CA HIS A 21 1.93 5.76 28.14
C HIS A 21 2.57 6.74 27.14
N ASN A 22 3.04 7.89 27.62
CA ASN A 22 3.77 8.86 26.78
C ASN A 22 5.08 8.28 26.23
N ARG A 23 5.81 7.49 27.03
CA ARG A 23 7.01 6.79 26.54
C ARG A 23 6.67 5.81 25.41
N GLN A 24 5.61 5.02 25.55
CA GLN A 24 5.20 4.08 24.50
C GLN A 24 4.84 4.81 23.20
N ILE A 25 4.11 5.93 23.29
CA ILE A 25 3.79 6.77 22.13
C ILE A 25 5.07 7.28 21.46
N GLN A 26 6.03 7.80 22.25
CA GLN A 26 7.31 8.28 21.73
C GLN A 26 8.09 7.16 21.06
N THR A 27 8.21 5.98 21.69
CA THR A 27 8.93 4.85 21.09
C THR A 27 8.32 4.42 19.76
N VAL A 28 6.99 4.35 19.66
CA VAL A 28 6.30 4.02 18.41
C VAL A 28 6.49 5.13 17.36
N ARG A 29 6.47 6.40 17.77
CA ARG A 29 6.67 7.54 16.86
C ARG A 29 8.10 7.60 16.31
N ASP A 30 9.08 7.31 17.15
CA ASP A 30 10.50 7.35 16.82
C ASP A 30 10.95 6.08 16.07
N SER A 31 10.10 5.04 16.03
CA SER A 31 10.37 3.82 15.29
C SER A 31 10.11 4.00 13.79
N ASP A 32 10.99 3.42 12.97
CA ASP A 32 10.78 3.34 11.54
C ASP A 32 9.81 2.22 11.15
N VAL A 33 9.87 1.11 11.89
CA VAL A 33 9.03 -0.06 11.65
C VAL A 33 8.35 -0.49 12.94
N VAL A 34 7.07 -0.84 12.82
CA VAL A 34 6.29 -1.42 13.90
C VAL A 34 5.68 -2.75 13.46
N VAL A 35 5.49 -3.63 14.43
CA VAL A 35 4.74 -4.88 14.27
C VAL A 35 3.32 -4.65 14.75
N VAL A 36 2.34 -5.09 13.96
CA VAL A 36 0.93 -4.98 14.30
C VAL A 36 0.34 -6.34 14.60
N GLU A 37 -0.07 -6.58 15.84
CA GLU A 37 -0.71 -7.83 16.23
C GLU A 37 -2.07 -8.00 15.54
N GLY A 38 -2.34 -9.19 15.02
CA GLY A 38 -3.58 -9.53 14.29
C GLY A 38 -3.69 -8.93 12.88
N ALA A 39 -2.66 -8.24 12.37
CA ALA A 39 -2.69 -7.71 11.01
C ALA A 39 -2.69 -8.82 9.94
N ILE A 40 -2.01 -9.95 10.19
CA ILE A 40 -1.96 -11.09 9.27
C ILE A 40 -3.36 -11.68 9.07
N ASP A 41 -4.13 -11.83 10.16
CA ASP A 41 -5.48 -12.40 10.10
C ASP A 41 -6.46 -11.49 9.37
N ARG A 42 -6.28 -10.17 9.52
CA ARG A 42 -7.15 -9.16 8.88
C ARG A 42 -6.76 -8.90 7.42
N TYR A 43 -5.47 -9.00 7.10
CA TYR A 43 -4.89 -8.67 5.81
C TYR A 43 -3.93 -9.80 5.39
N PRO A 44 -4.45 -10.92 4.86
CA PRO A 44 -3.66 -12.13 4.63
C PRO A 44 -2.59 -11.97 3.54
N ASN A 45 -2.74 -10.99 2.65
CA ASN A 45 -1.89 -10.83 1.46
C ASN A 45 -0.88 -9.68 1.58
N LEU A 46 -0.50 -9.29 2.81
CA LEU A 46 0.51 -8.25 3.00
C LEU A 46 1.91 -8.76 2.62
N PRO A 47 2.61 -8.13 1.66
CA PRO A 47 3.89 -8.63 1.15
C PRO A 47 4.97 -8.69 2.26
N LEU A 48 4.94 -7.72 3.16
CA LEU A 48 5.84 -7.62 4.30
C LEU A 48 5.21 -8.15 5.60
N GLY A 49 4.13 -8.96 5.52
CA GLY A 49 3.44 -9.49 6.69
C GLY A 49 2.85 -8.38 7.57
N ASN A 50 3.01 -8.48 8.89
CA ASN A 50 2.47 -7.50 9.84
C ASN A 50 3.40 -6.32 10.16
N PHE A 51 4.41 -6.07 9.33
CA PHE A 51 5.29 -4.91 9.49
C PHE A 51 4.69 -3.68 8.81
N ALA A 52 4.67 -2.56 9.52
CA ALA A 52 4.05 -1.32 9.09
C ALA A 52 4.91 -0.10 9.45
N VAL A 53 4.66 1.02 8.77
CA VAL A 53 5.24 2.33 9.12
C VAL A 53 4.22 3.10 9.97
N PRO A 54 4.60 3.61 11.16
CA PRO A 54 3.74 4.50 11.92
C PRO A 54 3.60 5.85 11.19
N ASN A 55 2.36 6.34 11.06
CA ASN A 55 2.05 7.57 10.31
C ASN A 55 1.46 8.66 11.20
N ARG A 56 0.29 8.42 11.81
CA ARG A 56 -0.46 9.44 12.57
C ARG A 56 -0.97 8.91 13.90
N PHE A 57 -1.15 9.81 14.86
CA PHE A 57 -1.79 9.51 16.13
C PHE A 57 -3.06 10.36 16.25
N ARG A 58 -4.22 9.70 16.42
CA ARG A 58 -5.52 10.40 16.59
C ARG A 58 -5.85 10.64 18.06
N SER A 59 -5.41 9.73 18.91
CA SER A 59 -5.63 9.76 20.35
C SER A 59 -4.44 9.07 21.03
N PRO A 60 -4.24 9.26 22.35
CA PRO A 60 -3.22 8.54 23.12
C PRO A 60 -3.20 7.03 22.82
N ASP A 61 -4.38 6.41 22.66
CA ASP A 61 -4.49 4.97 22.46
C ASP A 61 -4.54 4.50 21.00
N ARG A 62 -4.48 5.38 19.99
CA ARG A 62 -4.65 4.98 18.59
C ARG A 62 -3.60 5.56 17.65
N VAL A 63 -2.97 4.66 16.93
CA VAL A 63 -1.97 4.95 15.89
C VAL A 63 -2.49 4.44 14.54
N GLN A 64 -2.32 5.26 13.52
CA GLN A 64 -2.48 4.88 12.13
C GLN A 64 -1.14 4.35 11.64
N VAL A 65 -1.18 3.16 11.09
CA VAL A 65 -0.02 2.52 10.46
C VAL A 65 -0.30 2.34 8.97
N VAL A 66 0.78 2.28 8.21
CA VAL A 66 0.75 2.17 6.75
C VAL A 66 1.44 0.88 6.33
N PHE A 67 0.72 0.06 5.57
CA PHE A 67 1.28 -1.13 4.95
C PHE A 67 1.43 -0.88 3.45
N PRO A 68 2.64 -1.02 2.89
CA PRO A 68 2.82 -1.00 1.44
C PRO A 68 2.34 -2.31 0.83
N MET A 69 1.61 -2.22 -0.28
CA MET A 69 1.05 -3.35 -1.02
C MET A 69 1.34 -3.20 -2.51
N LEU A 70 1.37 -4.35 -3.20
CA LEU A 70 1.36 -4.38 -4.67
C LEU A 70 -0.05 -4.77 -5.13
N THR A 71 -0.62 -4.00 -6.03
CA THR A 71 -1.86 -4.34 -6.74
C THR A 71 -1.59 -5.44 -7.77
N ASP A 72 -2.64 -6.03 -8.34
CA ASP A 72 -2.52 -7.03 -9.40
C ASP A 72 -1.90 -6.46 -10.69
N ALA A 73 -2.05 -5.15 -10.92
CA ALA A 73 -1.37 -4.42 -12.00
C ALA A 73 0.12 -4.17 -11.72
N GLY A 74 0.59 -4.50 -10.51
CA GLY A 74 1.96 -4.26 -10.07
C GLY A 74 2.22 -2.83 -9.60
N ASP A 75 1.18 -2.06 -9.29
CA ASP A 75 1.33 -0.70 -8.74
C ASP A 75 1.40 -0.74 -7.21
N VAL A 76 1.95 0.32 -6.61
CA VAL A 76 2.06 0.43 -5.14
C VAL A 76 0.80 1.09 -4.60
N GLU A 77 0.20 0.46 -3.61
CA GLU A 77 -0.89 1.01 -2.82
C GLU A 77 -0.52 1.01 -1.34
N TYR A 78 -0.97 2.02 -0.60
CA TYR A 78 -0.80 2.09 0.84
C TYR A 78 -2.11 1.77 1.55
N LEU A 79 -2.11 0.70 2.33
CA LEU A 79 -3.20 0.39 3.24
C LEU A 79 -3.01 1.19 4.54
N TYR A 80 -3.93 2.13 4.76
CA TYR A 80 -4.01 2.89 6.00
C TYR A 80 -4.93 2.21 7.00
N SER A 81 -4.40 1.83 8.16
CA SER A 81 -5.20 1.12 9.17
C SER A 81 -4.98 1.70 10.56
N TRP A 82 -6.07 1.86 11.32
CA TRP A 82 -6.04 2.35 12.69
C TRP A 82 -5.97 1.19 13.68
N HIS A 83 -4.98 1.23 14.57
CA HIS A 83 -4.75 0.20 15.57
C HIS A 83 -4.68 0.79 16.97
N SER A 84 -5.01 -0.03 17.97
CA SER A 84 -4.73 0.32 19.36
C SER A 84 -3.22 0.33 19.57
N LEU A 85 -2.70 1.32 20.30
CA LEU A 85 -1.29 1.40 20.66
C LEU A 85 -0.79 0.12 21.35
N ARG A 86 -1.67 -0.60 22.07
CA ARG A 86 -1.35 -1.86 22.73
C ARG A 86 -1.04 -3.00 21.76
N ALA A 87 -1.62 -2.97 20.56
CA ALA A 87 -1.43 -3.97 19.52
C ALA A 87 -0.29 -3.59 18.56
N VAL A 88 0.47 -2.53 18.87
CA VAL A 88 1.55 -2.02 18.03
C VAL A 88 2.84 -2.03 18.83
N THR A 89 3.81 -2.82 18.38
CA THR A 89 5.10 -2.98 19.04
C THR A 89 6.20 -2.43 18.15
N PRO A 90 7.06 -1.53 18.65
CA PRO A 90 8.23 -1.07 17.89
C PRO A 90 9.16 -2.25 17.61
N MET A 91 9.65 -2.36 16.37
CA MET A 91 10.55 -3.45 16.00
C MET A 91 12.00 -3.00 16.04
N THR A 92 12.85 -3.79 16.68
CA THR A 92 14.31 -3.66 16.60
C THR A 92 14.88 -4.73 15.68
N LEU A 93 15.85 -4.35 14.84
CA LEU A 93 16.55 -5.28 13.96
C LEU A 93 17.38 -6.26 14.83
N SER A 94 16.96 -7.53 14.90
CA SER A 94 17.73 -8.63 15.52
C SER A 94 18.65 -9.31 14.46
N ARG A 95 19.09 -10.59 14.60
CA ARG A 95 19.87 -11.36 13.58
C ARG A 95 19.18 -12.55 12.85
N ASP A 96 18.02 -13.04 13.28
CA ASP A 96 17.26 -14.13 12.62
C ASP A 96 16.58 -13.87 11.26
N HIS A 97 16.40 -14.95 10.48
CA HIS A 97 15.80 -15.04 9.13
C HIS A 97 14.44 -14.33 8.93
N ARG A 98 13.64 -14.14 9.99
CA ARG A 98 12.42 -13.29 9.96
C ARG A 98 12.72 -11.81 9.68
N GLN A 99 13.99 -11.41 9.68
CA GLN A 99 14.42 -10.05 9.39
C GLN A 99 14.43 -9.66 7.94
N ASN A 100 14.37 -10.56 6.96
CA ASN A 100 14.48 -10.05 5.58
C ASN A 100 13.32 -9.07 5.28
N LYS A 101 12.09 -9.44 5.65
CA LYS A 101 10.92 -8.55 5.55
C LYS A 101 11.04 -7.31 6.46
N VAL A 102 11.57 -7.45 7.68
CA VAL A 102 11.77 -6.31 8.60
C VAL A 102 12.81 -5.33 8.08
N ARG A 103 13.91 -5.84 7.52
CA ARG A 103 15.01 -5.06 6.94
C ARG A 103 14.52 -4.30 5.72
N VAL A 104 13.83 -4.99 4.80
CA VAL A 104 13.19 -4.34 3.65
C VAL A 104 12.23 -3.26 4.13
N MET A 105 11.40 -3.55 5.15
CA MET A 105 10.49 -2.54 5.69
C MET A 105 11.23 -1.35 6.33
N ALA A 106 12.36 -1.59 6.99
CA ALA A 106 13.18 -0.54 7.60
C ALA A 106 13.87 0.33 6.53
N GLU A 107 14.30 -0.27 5.42
CA GLU A 107 14.85 0.46 4.27
C GLU A 107 13.77 1.27 3.55
N LEU A 108 12.54 0.74 3.46
CA LEU A 108 11.41 1.41 2.83
C LEU A 108 10.76 2.47 3.73
N ALA A 109 10.83 2.32 5.04
CA ALA A 109 10.22 3.24 6.00
C ALA A 109 10.52 4.72 5.74
N PRO A 110 11.79 5.16 5.58
CA PRO A 110 12.08 6.56 5.27
C PRO A 110 11.50 6.99 3.92
N LEU A 111 11.53 6.13 2.90
CA LEU A 111 10.98 6.43 1.57
C LEU A 111 9.46 6.62 1.64
N ILE A 112 8.76 5.77 2.38
CA ILE A 112 7.33 5.85 2.60
C ILE A 112 7.00 7.11 3.40
N LYS A 113 7.72 7.40 4.50
CA LYS A 113 7.51 8.61 5.31
C LYS A 113 7.69 9.88 4.48
N GLU A 114 8.75 9.97 3.67
CA GLU A 114 8.97 11.12 2.78
C GLU A 114 7.87 11.22 1.71
N HIS A 115 7.48 10.11 1.08
CA HIS A 115 6.38 10.12 0.12
C HIS A 115 5.06 10.62 0.73
N LEU A 116 4.69 10.11 1.92
CA LEU A 116 3.48 10.56 2.65
C LEU A 116 3.54 12.05 3.01
N ARG A 117 4.73 12.58 3.28
CA ARG A 117 4.94 14.00 3.52
C ARG A 117 4.77 14.82 2.23
N LEU A 118 5.32 14.34 1.11
CA LEU A 118 5.15 14.98 -0.20
C LEU A 118 3.68 15.05 -0.63
N GLU A 119 2.87 14.03 -0.32
CA GLU A 119 1.42 14.09 -0.55
C GLU A 119 0.76 15.24 0.23
N LEU A 120 1.16 15.47 1.47
CA LEU A 120 0.65 16.58 2.28
C LEU A 120 1.13 17.93 1.74
N ASP A 121 2.40 18.03 1.38
CA ASP A 121 3.00 19.25 0.83
C ASP A 121 2.33 19.61 -0.52
N ARG A 122 2.04 18.62 -1.37
CA ARG A 122 1.28 18.81 -2.61
C ARG A 122 -0.10 19.40 -2.34
N VAL A 123 -0.88 18.80 -1.44
CA VAL A 123 -2.23 19.31 -1.10
C VAL A 123 -2.14 20.74 -0.54
N ALA A 124 -1.12 21.05 0.26
CA ALA A 124 -0.90 22.40 0.77
C ALA A 124 -0.60 23.39 -0.36
N LEU A 125 0.24 23.02 -1.32
CA LEU A 125 0.58 23.84 -2.50
C LEU A 125 -0.61 24.05 -3.42
N GLU A 126 -1.41 23.03 -3.71
CA GLU A 126 -2.65 23.15 -4.51
C GLU A 126 -3.65 24.12 -3.87
N ASN A 127 -3.79 24.05 -2.55
CA ASN A 127 -4.61 25.00 -1.79
C ASN A 127 -4.04 26.43 -1.83
N GLN A 128 -2.72 26.59 -1.77
CA GLN A 128 -2.08 27.90 -1.91
C GLN A 128 -2.25 28.46 -3.32
N LEU A 129 -2.03 27.66 -4.35
CA LEU A 129 -2.25 28.02 -5.75
C LEU A 129 -3.66 28.55 -5.97
N THR A 130 -4.67 27.82 -5.49
CA THR A 130 -6.08 28.22 -5.57
C THR A 130 -6.33 29.59 -4.90
N LYS A 131 -5.67 29.87 -3.77
CA LYS A 131 -5.79 31.17 -3.08
C LYS A 131 -5.12 32.29 -3.88
N ILE A 132 -3.93 32.05 -4.43
CA ILE A 132 -3.19 33.04 -5.22
C ILE A 132 -3.96 33.37 -6.50
N GLN A 133 -4.52 32.37 -7.19
CA GLN A 133 -5.36 32.57 -8.37
C GLN A 133 -6.57 33.46 -8.08
N LYS A 134 -7.30 33.19 -6.99
CA LYS A 134 -8.43 34.04 -6.56
C LYS A 134 -8.02 35.48 -6.27
N LEU A 135 -6.84 35.69 -5.67
CA LEU A 135 -6.32 37.04 -5.42
C LEU A 135 -5.92 37.72 -6.73
N ALA A 136 -5.29 37.00 -7.67
CA ALA A 136 -4.94 37.51 -8.99
C ALA A 136 -6.19 38.00 -9.74
N GLU A 137 -7.28 37.23 -9.72
CA GLU A 137 -8.56 37.61 -10.33
C GLU A 137 -9.13 38.92 -9.75
N LEU A 138 -9.11 39.07 -8.42
CA LEU A 138 -9.56 40.30 -7.75
C LEU A 138 -8.68 41.50 -8.06
N VAL A 139 -7.37 41.28 -8.15
CA VAL A 139 -6.39 42.32 -8.46
C VAL A 139 -6.48 42.75 -9.92
N ALA A 140 -6.77 41.83 -10.84
CA ALA A 140 -6.91 42.10 -12.27
C ALA A 140 -8.08 43.05 -12.58
N VAL A 141 -9.14 43.02 -11.78
CA VAL A 141 -10.32 43.90 -11.95
C VAL A 141 -10.24 45.20 -11.15
N SER A 142 -9.15 45.42 -10.41
CA SER A 142 -8.98 46.59 -9.55
C SER A 142 -7.98 47.58 -10.13
N ASP A 143 -8.44 48.78 -10.50
CA ASP A 143 -7.58 49.86 -10.98
C ASP A 143 -6.50 50.28 -9.95
N LEU A 144 -6.78 50.11 -8.65
CA LEU A 144 -5.86 50.45 -7.56
C LEU A 144 -4.74 49.43 -7.38
N TYR A 145 -4.99 48.16 -7.71
CA TYR A 145 -4.07 47.06 -7.42
C TYR A 145 -3.52 46.38 -8.67
N ALA A 146 -3.98 46.74 -9.88
CA ALA A 146 -3.57 46.13 -11.14
C ALA A 146 -2.05 46.05 -11.34
N SER A 147 -1.28 47.00 -10.78
CA SER A 147 0.20 46.98 -10.80
C SER A 147 0.82 45.78 -10.08
N GLN A 148 0.09 45.11 -9.19
CA GLN A 148 0.52 43.92 -8.46
C GLN A 148 0.22 42.62 -9.19
N LEU A 149 -0.56 42.64 -10.28
CA LEU A 149 -0.99 41.43 -11.00
C LEU A 149 0.19 40.56 -11.41
N GLY A 150 1.25 41.16 -11.97
CA GLY A 150 2.46 40.44 -12.38
C GLY A 150 3.20 39.73 -11.22
N THR A 151 3.01 40.17 -9.98
CA THR A 151 3.54 39.47 -8.80
C THR A 151 2.75 38.19 -8.52
N TYR A 152 1.42 38.24 -8.65
CA TYR A 152 0.57 37.07 -8.47
C TYR A 152 0.74 36.06 -9.60
N GLU A 153 0.86 36.51 -10.85
CA GLU A 153 1.15 35.63 -12.01
C GLU A 153 2.47 34.88 -11.81
N ARG A 154 3.53 35.57 -11.37
CA ARG A 154 4.81 34.91 -11.05
C ARG A 154 4.67 33.89 -9.92
N ALA A 155 3.92 34.23 -8.87
CA ALA A 155 3.70 33.32 -7.76
C ALA A 155 2.89 32.07 -8.17
N ILE A 156 1.93 32.20 -9.09
CA ILE A 156 1.20 31.09 -9.71
C ILE A 156 2.20 30.18 -10.44
N ASP A 157 2.99 30.73 -11.36
CA ASP A 157 3.98 29.96 -12.14
C ASP A 157 4.98 29.21 -11.25
N GLU A 158 5.49 29.87 -10.21
CA GLU A 158 6.44 29.27 -9.27
C GLU A 158 5.79 28.15 -8.44
N THR A 159 4.54 28.33 -8.01
CA THR A 159 3.79 27.33 -7.24
C THR A 159 3.48 26.11 -8.12
N GLU A 160 3.06 26.31 -9.37
CA GLU A 160 2.81 25.22 -10.33
C GLU A 160 4.09 24.41 -10.60
N LYS A 161 5.22 25.10 -10.84
CA LYS A 161 6.52 24.43 -11.00
C LYS A 161 6.90 23.60 -9.77
N LEU A 162 6.60 24.08 -8.57
CA LEU A 162 6.88 23.36 -7.34
C LEU A 162 5.99 22.12 -7.20
N ILE A 163 4.71 22.22 -7.53
CA ILE A 163 3.78 21.07 -7.56
C ILE A 163 4.31 19.99 -8.52
N CYS A 164 4.72 20.37 -9.74
CA CYS A 164 5.31 19.42 -10.70
C CYS A 164 6.54 18.70 -10.13
N LYS A 165 7.46 19.43 -9.47
CA LYS A 165 8.64 18.82 -8.83
C LYS A 165 8.28 17.85 -7.71
N VAL A 166 7.26 18.19 -6.90
CA VAL A 166 6.75 17.30 -5.84
C VAL A 166 6.17 16.02 -6.44
N GLU A 167 5.43 16.12 -7.54
CA GLU A 167 4.90 14.94 -8.25
C GLU A 167 6.01 14.07 -8.85
N GLU A 168 7.05 14.67 -9.44
CA GLU A 168 8.21 13.94 -9.97
C GLU A 168 8.94 13.17 -8.86
N LEU A 169 9.23 13.83 -7.74
CA LEU A 169 9.85 13.20 -6.57
C LEU A 169 8.97 12.08 -6.01
N SER A 170 7.66 12.33 -5.91
CA SER A 170 6.69 11.34 -5.46
C SER A 170 6.74 10.07 -6.30
N ARG A 171 6.80 10.18 -7.64
CA ARG A 171 6.95 9.03 -8.54
C ARG A 171 8.25 8.26 -8.31
N ILE A 172 9.35 8.95 -8.01
CA ILE A 172 10.64 8.32 -7.72
C ILE A 172 10.54 7.46 -6.45
N TYR A 173 9.96 8.00 -5.37
CA TYR A 173 9.76 7.25 -4.13
C TYR A 173 8.86 6.03 -4.34
N VAL A 174 7.72 6.21 -5.02
CA VAL A 174 6.79 5.10 -5.34
C VAL A 174 7.50 4.01 -6.15
N ARG A 175 8.32 4.38 -7.13
CA ARG A 175 9.10 3.43 -7.91
C ARG A 175 10.09 2.65 -7.04
N MET A 176 10.82 3.31 -6.13
CA MET A 176 11.74 2.61 -5.23
C MET A 176 11.01 1.62 -4.32
N VAL A 177 9.87 2.02 -3.76
CA VAL A 177 9.00 1.14 -2.97
C VAL A 177 8.52 -0.04 -3.82
N LYS A 178 8.08 0.19 -5.05
CA LYS A 178 7.64 -0.84 -6.00
C LYS A 178 8.72 -1.89 -6.23
N GLU A 179 9.92 -1.48 -6.60
CA GLU A 179 11.02 -2.39 -6.90
C GLU A 179 11.41 -3.25 -5.69
N ALA A 180 11.40 -2.69 -4.48
CA ALA A 180 11.71 -3.44 -3.27
C ALA A 180 10.63 -4.47 -2.93
N LEU A 181 9.35 -4.13 -3.12
CA LEU A 181 8.24 -5.07 -2.90
C LEU A 181 8.26 -6.20 -3.94
N ILE A 182 8.54 -5.88 -5.20
CA ILE A 182 8.69 -6.89 -6.27
C ILE A 182 9.88 -7.80 -5.94
N GLY A 183 11.03 -7.22 -5.58
CA GLY A 183 12.22 -7.98 -5.19
C GLY A 183 11.96 -8.92 -4.01
N THR A 184 11.16 -8.48 -3.04
CA THR A 184 10.73 -9.32 -1.91
C THR A 184 9.83 -10.46 -2.38
N ARG A 185 8.86 -10.20 -3.26
CA ARG A 185 7.95 -11.22 -3.79
C ARG A 185 8.68 -12.26 -4.64
N ILE A 186 9.70 -11.84 -5.40
CA ILE A 186 10.59 -12.74 -6.15
C ILE A 186 11.43 -13.59 -5.20
N ALA A 187 11.98 -13.00 -4.13
CA ALA A 187 12.80 -13.74 -3.16
C ALA A 187 12.00 -14.75 -2.33
N GLU A 188 10.71 -14.51 -2.11
CA GLU A 188 9.79 -15.45 -1.45
C GLU A 188 9.31 -16.57 -2.38
N PHE A 189 9.41 -16.37 -3.69
CA PHE A 189 9.06 -17.39 -4.66
C PHE A 189 10.14 -18.47 -4.72
N ASN A 190 9.80 -19.69 -4.33
CA ASN A 190 10.68 -20.84 -4.52
C ASN A 190 10.45 -21.44 -5.92
N PRO A 191 11.39 -21.29 -6.87
CA PRO A 191 11.26 -21.86 -8.21
C PRO A 191 11.25 -23.40 -8.19
N ASP A 192 11.74 -24.03 -7.13
CA ASP A 192 11.71 -25.49 -7.01
C ASP A 192 10.28 -26.02 -6.79
N LEU A 193 9.34 -25.20 -6.31
CA LEU A 193 7.91 -25.55 -6.26
C LEU A 193 7.26 -25.62 -7.65
N LEU A 194 7.90 -25.06 -8.70
CA LEU A 194 7.49 -25.32 -10.08
C LEU A 194 7.94 -26.72 -10.54
N LEU A 195 8.97 -27.29 -9.92
CA LEU A 195 9.49 -28.61 -10.28
C LEU A 195 8.59 -29.74 -9.77
N ASP A 196 7.81 -29.53 -8.70
CA ASP A 196 6.76 -30.48 -8.27
C ASP A 196 5.54 -30.48 -9.20
N LEU A 197 5.46 -29.55 -10.15
CA LEU A 197 4.55 -29.59 -11.30
C LEU A 197 5.16 -30.31 -12.52
N HIS A 198 6.11 -31.25 -12.31
CA HIS A 198 6.61 -32.19 -13.32
C HIS A 198 5.57 -33.26 -13.72
N VAL A 199 4.41 -32.82 -14.20
CA VAL A 199 4.01 -33.35 -15.50
C VAL A 199 4.61 -32.34 -16.48
N PRO A 200 5.68 -32.67 -17.23
CA PRO A 200 6.31 -31.71 -18.13
C PRO A 200 5.21 -31.01 -18.93
N LEU A 201 5.30 -29.69 -19.08
CA LEU A 201 4.25 -28.89 -19.72
C LEU A 201 3.82 -29.49 -21.06
N ASP A 202 4.76 -30.17 -21.74
CA ASP A 202 4.56 -30.96 -22.95
C ASP A 202 3.62 -32.16 -22.78
N GLU A 203 3.66 -32.89 -21.67
CA GLU A 203 2.72 -33.98 -21.34
C GLU A 203 1.33 -33.45 -21.02
N GLN A 204 1.22 -32.33 -20.27
CA GLN A 204 -0.09 -31.69 -20.05
C GLN A 204 -0.66 -31.17 -21.37
N TYR A 205 0.17 -30.55 -22.19
CA TYR A 205 -0.21 -30.08 -23.52
C TYR A 205 -0.62 -31.25 -24.43
N THR A 206 0.10 -32.36 -24.39
CA THR A 206 -0.21 -33.58 -25.17
C THR A 206 -1.53 -34.20 -24.71
N ARG A 207 -1.80 -34.23 -23.40
CA ARG A 207 -3.06 -34.70 -22.83
C ARG A 207 -4.24 -33.80 -23.22
N VAL A 208 -4.09 -32.48 -23.11
CA VAL A 208 -5.14 -31.53 -23.50
C VAL A 208 -5.39 -31.61 -25.02
N LYS A 209 -4.33 -31.78 -25.82
CA LYS A 209 -4.45 -31.96 -27.27
C LYS A 209 -5.15 -33.28 -27.64
N SER A 210 -4.88 -34.37 -26.92
CA SER A 210 -5.54 -35.66 -27.17
C SER A 210 -7.01 -35.64 -26.73
N GLU A 211 -7.33 -35.00 -25.60
CA GLU A 211 -8.72 -34.76 -25.17
C GLU A 211 -9.48 -33.88 -26.19
N TYR A 212 -8.86 -32.82 -26.70
CA TYR A 212 -9.45 -31.98 -27.74
C TYR A 212 -9.70 -32.77 -29.03
N GLN A 213 -8.74 -33.59 -29.47
CA GLN A 213 -8.88 -34.42 -30.66
C GLN A 213 -9.99 -35.46 -30.47
N PHE A 214 -10.06 -36.10 -29.31
CA PHE A 214 -11.13 -37.04 -28.97
C PHE A 214 -12.51 -36.36 -28.98
N MET A 215 -12.62 -35.16 -28.42
CA MET A 215 -13.87 -34.39 -28.46
C MET A 215 -14.26 -34.01 -29.88
N LYS A 216 -13.29 -33.62 -30.72
CA LYS A 216 -13.51 -33.30 -32.13
C LYS A 216 -14.00 -34.54 -32.91
N ASP A 217 -13.35 -35.68 -32.72
CA ASP A 217 -13.70 -36.93 -33.39
C ASP A 217 -15.08 -37.44 -32.93
N SER A 218 -15.39 -37.28 -31.63
CA SER A 218 -16.71 -37.60 -31.07
C SER A 218 -17.81 -36.70 -31.65
N ALA A 219 -17.56 -35.39 -31.73
CA ALA A 219 -18.50 -34.46 -32.35
C ALA A 219 -18.73 -34.77 -33.83
N GLN A 220 -17.67 -35.14 -34.56
CA GLN A 220 -17.77 -35.56 -35.96
C GLN A 220 -18.60 -36.84 -36.11
N ALA A 221 -18.36 -37.85 -35.29
CA ALA A 221 -19.16 -39.09 -35.29
C ALA A 221 -20.64 -38.83 -34.98
N TYR A 222 -20.95 -37.91 -34.06
CA TYR A 222 -22.31 -37.46 -33.80
C TYR A 222 -22.95 -36.79 -35.02
N TYR A 223 -22.20 -35.92 -35.72
CA TYR A 223 -22.67 -35.28 -36.94
C TYR A 223 -22.91 -36.28 -38.08
N ASP A 224 -22.04 -37.28 -38.23
CA ASP A 224 -22.16 -38.30 -39.27
C ASP A 224 -23.36 -39.22 -38.99
N LEU A 225 -23.60 -39.62 -37.74
CA LEU A 225 -24.80 -40.35 -37.33
C LEU A 225 -26.09 -39.54 -37.56
N LEU A 226 -26.08 -38.25 -37.22
CA LEU A 226 -27.20 -37.34 -37.48
C LEU A 226 -27.48 -37.25 -38.99
N LYS A 227 -26.45 -37.11 -39.81
CA LYS A 227 -26.57 -37.04 -41.28
C LYS A 227 -27.04 -38.36 -41.89
N GLU A 228 -26.58 -39.49 -41.37
CA GLU A 228 -27.02 -40.83 -41.82
C GLU A 228 -28.47 -41.11 -41.40
N SER A 229 -28.87 -40.70 -40.20
CA SER A 229 -30.28 -40.80 -39.76
C SER A 229 -31.21 -39.89 -40.57
N GLN A 230 -30.76 -38.69 -40.96
CA GLN A 230 -31.52 -37.77 -41.80
C GLN A 230 -31.59 -38.26 -43.26
N GLY A 231 -30.50 -38.81 -43.80
CA GLY A 231 -30.47 -39.42 -45.13
C GLY A 231 -31.27 -40.73 -45.24
N ALA A 232 -31.47 -41.46 -44.13
CA ALA A 232 -32.36 -42.63 -44.08
C ALA A 232 -33.86 -42.24 -44.11
N THR A 233 -34.23 -41.05 -43.62
CA THR A 233 -35.60 -40.54 -43.73
C THR A 233 -36.00 -40.13 -45.16
N ASP A 234 -35.04 -39.71 -45.99
CA ASP A 234 -35.30 -39.33 -47.40
C ASP A 234 -35.42 -40.53 -48.36
N LEU A 235 -35.10 -41.75 -47.91
CA LEU A 235 -35.27 -42.99 -48.69
C LEU A 235 -36.56 -43.76 -48.34
N THR A 236 -37.40 -43.20 -47.46
CA THR A 236 -38.69 -43.79 -47.06
C THR A 236 -39.89 -42.86 -47.29
N SER A 237 -39.75 -41.82 -48.13
CA SER A 237 -40.87 -41.00 -48.63
C SER A 237 -41.16 -41.24 -50.10
#